data_AF-L9KGD0-F1
#
_entry.id   AF-L9KGD0-F1
#
_cell.length_a   1.000
_cell.length_b   1.000
_cell.length_c   1.000
_cell.angle_alpha   90.00
_cell.angle_beta   90.00
_cell.angle_gamma   90.00
#
_symmetry.space_group_name_H-M   'P 1'
#
loop_
_entity.id
_entity.type
_entity.pdbx_description
1 polymer ?
#
loop_
_entity_poly.entity_id
_entity_poly.type
_entity_poly.pdbx_seq_one_letter_code
_entity_poly.pdbx_strand_id
1 'polypeptide(L)'
;MVWIAHTCASTTGHCDTNALACMSGKPISQGGIHGCISTTDQGFSMGWRTSSMKPFVSVLGMTPGFEDKMFIVQGFGNVGLHSMRYLHRFGAKCVAVGESDWSIWYPNGIDRKELGHFKLQHSSILGFLKASPYKGSIMEAGCDILIADASEKHLPISNTPRVKDDIITEVANGPATPDVDKIFLERNITVIPHLYLNVRRVTGSYIE
;
A
#
# COMPACT_ATOMS: atom_id res chain seq x y z
N MET A 1 19.46 -4.59 -7.68
CA MET A 1 19.28 -5.96 -8.21
C MET A 1 20.29 -6.30 -9.29
N VAL A 2 20.43 -5.53 -10.38
CA VAL A 2 21.41 -5.81 -11.45
C VAL A 2 22.84 -5.97 -10.96
N TRP A 3 23.34 -5.05 -10.13
CA TRP A 3 24.72 -5.13 -9.64
C TRP A 3 24.98 -6.42 -8.86
N ILE A 4 24.03 -6.85 -8.03
CA ILE A 4 24.14 -8.09 -7.26
C ILE A 4 24.20 -9.30 -8.21
N ALA A 5 23.27 -9.38 -9.16
CA ALA A 5 23.23 -10.46 -10.15
C ALA A 5 24.50 -10.50 -11.01
N HIS A 6 24.98 -9.33 -11.44
CA HIS A 6 26.20 -9.21 -12.23
C HIS A 6 27.44 -9.62 -11.42
N THR A 7 27.58 -9.16 -10.17
CA THR A 7 28.71 -9.56 -9.32
C THR A 7 28.71 -11.05 -9.07
N CYS A 8 27.55 -11.66 -8.80
CA CYS A 8 27.46 -13.12 -8.62
C CYS A 8 27.86 -13.86 -9.89
N ALA A 9 27.29 -13.51 -11.04
CA ALA A 9 27.61 -14.12 -12.32
C ALA A 9 29.06 -13.92 -12.76
N SER A 10 29.67 -12.78 -12.44
CA SER A 10 31.06 -12.47 -12.83
C SER A 10 32.11 -13.01 -11.86
N THR A 11 31.71 -13.57 -10.70
CA THR A 11 32.65 -14.07 -9.67
C THR A 11 32.38 -15.53 -9.34
N THR A 12 31.65 -15.80 -8.25
CA THR A 12 31.40 -17.16 -7.73
C THR A 12 30.56 -18.01 -8.69
N GLY A 13 29.66 -17.38 -9.45
CA GLY A 13 28.75 -18.01 -10.38
C GLY A 13 29.23 -18.05 -11.83
N HIS A 14 30.50 -17.77 -12.15
CA HIS A 14 30.98 -17.67 -13.54
C HIS A 14 30.82 -18.96 -14.37
N CYS A 15 30.72 -20.12 -13.72
CA CYS A 15 30.44 -21.41 -14.35
C CYS A 15 29.00 -21.90 -14.11
N ASP A 16 28.20 -21.19 -13.33
CA ASP A 16 26.83 -21.59 -13.02
C ASP A 16 25.86 -21.09 -14.11
N THR A 17 25.16 -22.03 -14.75
CA THR A 17 24.17 -21.72 -15.79
C THR A 17 23.01 -20.87 -15.24
N ASN A 18 22.73 -20.98 -13.94
CA ASN A 18 21.65 -20.27 -13.26
C ASN A 18 22.15 -19.06 -12.45
N ALA A 19 23.39 -18.57 -12.68
CA ALA A 19 23.96 -17.50 -11.86
C ALA A 19 23.10 -16.23 -11.80
N LEU A 20 22.38 -15.89 -12.87
CA LEU A 20 21.47 -14.73 -12.90
C LEU A 20 20.19 -14.92 -12.08
N ALA A 21 19.85 -16.16 -11.70
CA ALA A 21 18.73 -16.50 -10.81
C ALA A 21 19.06 -16.30 -9.32
N CYS A 22 20.29 -15.89 -8.98
CA CYS A 22 20.67 -15.59 -7.60
C CYS A 22 19.86 -14.42 -6.99
N MET A 23 19.21 -13.60 -7.84
CA MET A 23 18.45 -12.43 -7.43
C MET A 23 17.30 -12.16 -8.40
N SER A 24 16.12 -11.89 -7.87
CA SER A 24 14.95 -11.40 -8.60
C SER A 24 14.85 -9.86 -8.61
N GLY A 25 13.82 -9.30 -9.26
CA GLY A 25 13.61 -7.87 -9.38
C GLY A 25 14.60 -7.20 -10.34
N LYS A 26 15.13 -7.95 -11.31
CA LYS A 26 16.02 -7.41 -12.35
C LYS A 26 15.21 -6.59 -13.37
N PRO A 27 15.84 -5.64 -14.10
CA PRO A 27 15.25 -5.04 -15.28
C PRO A 27 14.97 -6.10 -16.34
N ILE A 28 13.96 -5.86 -17.17
CA ILE A 28 13.55 -6.80 -18.24
C ILE A 28 14.72 -7.10 -19.19
N SER A 29 15.56 -6.12 -19.48
CA SER A 29 16.74 -6.28 -20.33
C SER A 29 17.85 -7.16 -19.72
N GLN A 30 17.73 -7.56 -18.46
CA GLN A 30 18.74 -8.30 -17.68
C GLN A 30 18.15 -9.57 -17.05
N GLY A 31 17.17 -10.20 -17.70
CA GLY A 31 16.52 -11.42 -17.21
C GLY A 31 15.48 -11.17 -16.11
N GLY A 32 14.97 -9.94 -16.00
CA GLY A 32 13.81 -9.64 -15.17
C GLY A 32 12.49 -9.91 -15.87
N ILE A 33 11.41 -10.05 -15.09
CA ILE A 33 10.07 -10.33 -15.63
C ILE A 33 9.18 -9.08 -15.73
N HIS A 34 8.27 -9.10 -16.70
CA HIS A 34 7.27 -8.05 -16.85
C HIS A 34 6.39 -7.92 -15.59
N GLY A 35 6.16 -6.68 -15.16
CA GLY A 35 5.27 -6.39 -14.03
C GLY A 35 5.88 -6.60 -12.65
N CYS A 36 7.16 -7.02 -12.52
CA CYS A 36 7.80 -7.23 -11.22
C CYS A 36 7.66 -6.01 -10.29
N ILE A 37 7.82 -4.79 -10.81
CA ILE A 37 7.70 -3.54 -10.06
C ILE A 37 6.27 -3.28 -9.56
N SER A 38 5.25 -3.70 -10.33
CA SER A 38 3.83 -3.45 -10.01
C SER A 38 3.11 -4.65 -9.40
N THR A 39 3.84 -5.72 -9.05
CA THR A 39 3.25 -6.96 -8.52
C THR A 39 2.60 -6.77 -7.15
N THR A 40 3.22 -5.98 -6.26
CA THR A 40 2.65 -5.65 -4.94
C THR A 40 1.25 -5.05 -5.10
N ASP A 41 1.09 -4.16 -6.05
CA ASP A 41 -0.15 -3.41 -6.29
C ASP A 41 -1.25 -4.29 -6.89
N GLN A 42 -0.86 -5.26 -7.72
CA GLN A 42 -1.79 -6.28 -8.19
C GLN A 42 -2.24 -7.19 -7.05
N GLY A 43 -1.38 -7.44 -6.06
CA GLY A 43 -1.69 -8.20 -4.86
C GLY A 43 -2.71 -7.47 -4.00
N PHE A 44 -2.43 -6.20 -3.74
CA PHE A 44 -3.36 -5.29 -3.09
C PHE A 44 -4.73 -5.27 -3.78
N SER A 45 -4.76 -5.02 -5.09
CA SER A 45 -5.98 -4.97 -5.88
C SER A 45 -6.79 -6.28 -5.82
N MET A 46 -6.12 -7.42 -5.88
CA MET A 46 -6.78 -8.74 -5.79
C MET A 46 -7.29 -9.03 -4.38
N GLY A 47 -6.48 -8.76 -3.36
CA GLY A 47 -6.86 -8.98 -1.97
C GLY A 47 -8.04 -8.09 -1.57
N TRP A 48 -8.03 -6.84 -2.01
CA TRP A 48 -9.14 -5.92 -1.81
C TRP A 48 -10.40 -6.37 -2.55
N ARG A 49 -10.30 -6.76 -3.82
CA ARG A 49 -11.45 -7.30 -4.56
C ARG A 49 -12.12 -8.47 -3.85
N THR A 50 -11.33 -9.37 -3.28
CA THR A 50 -11.83 -10.52 -2.53
C THR A 50 -12.51 -10.07 -1.23
N SER A 51 -11.92 -9.10 -0.55
CA SER A 51 -12.44 -8.52 0.69
C SER A 51 -13.67 -7.63 0.45
N SER A 52 -13.88 -7.10 -0.76
CA SER A 52 -15.08 -6.34 -1.14
C SER A 52 -16.26 -7.21 -1.57
N MET A 53 -16.12 -8.54 -1.57
CA MET A 53 -17.20 -9.43 -1.97
C MET A 53 -18.27 -9.51 -0.89
N LYS A 54 -19.54 -9.66 -1.31
CA LYS A 54 -20.74 -9.75 -0.45
C LYS A 54 -20.56 -10.53 0.86
N PRO A 55 -20.02 -11.78 0.89
CA PRO A 55 -19.94 -12.55 2.14
C PRO A 55 -19.03 -11.92 3.21
N PHE A 56 -18.02 -11.16 2.81
CA PHE A 56 -17.11 -10.52 3.76
C PHE A 56 -17.67 -9.18 4.23
N VAL A 57 -18.15 -8.38 3.28
CA VAL A 57 -18.66 -7.04 3.54
C VAL A 57 -19.98 -7.06 4.33
N SER A 58 -20.78 -8.12 4.20
CA SER A 58 -22.00 -8.29 5.01
C SER A 58 -21.72 -8.42 6.50
N VAL A 59 -20.59 -9.02 6.89
CA VAL A 59 -20.17 -9.13 8.29
C VAL A 59 -19.81 -7.75 8.85
N LEU A 60 -19.30 -6.88 7.99
CA LEU A 60 -18.90 -5.51 8.34
C LEU A 60 -20.05 -4.50 8.30
N GLY A 61 -21.24 -4.90 7.85
CA GLY A 61 -22.37 -3.98 7.67
C GLY A 61 -22.15 -2.94 6.56
N MET A 62 -21.18 -3.16 5.67
CA MET A 62 -20.83 -2.24 4.60
C MET A 62 -21.54 -2.61 3.28
N THR A 63 -21.56 -1.68 2.32
CA THR A 63 -22.00 -1.97 0.95
C THR A 63 -20.89 -2.66 0.14
N PRO A 64 -21.21 -3.71 -0.64
CA PRO A 64 -20.22 -4.37 -1.49
C PRO A 64 -19.77 -3.46 -2.64
N GLY A 65 -18.53 -3.62 -3.07
CA GLY A 65 -17.93 -2.80 -4.12
C GLY A 65 -16.98 -1.72 -3.60
N PHE A 66 -16.58 -0.81 -4.50
CA PHE A 66 -15.61 0.26 -4.25
C PHE A 66 -16.23 1.66 -4.41
N GLU A 67 -17.35 1.73 -5.12
CA GLU A 67 -18.09 2.97 -5.34
C GLU A 67 -18.53 3.54 -3.98
N ASP A 68 -18.40 4.86 -3.84
CA ASP A 68 -18.70 5.64 -2.63
C ASP A 68 -17.81 5.40 -1.40
N LYS A 69 -16.85 4.47 -1.43
CA LYS A 69 -15.91 4.28 -0.32
C LYS A 69 -14.82 5.34 -0.30
N MET A 70 -14.53 5.87 0.88
CA MET A 70 -13.45 6.80 1.14
C MET A 70 -12.25 6.06 1.73
N PHE A 71 -11.06 6.38 1.24
CA PHE A 71 -9.83 5.78 1.74
C PHE A 71 -8.74 6.80 2.02
N ILE A 72 -7.88 6.41 2.95
CA ILE A 72 -6.69 7.14 3.37
C ILE A 72 -5.46 6.33 3.00
N VAL A 73 -4.42 7.01 2.52
CA VAL A 73 -3.12 6.39 2.25
C VAL A 73 -2.07 6.93 3.21
N GLN A 74 -1.55 6.07 4.08
CA GLN A 74 -0.40 6.37 4.92
C GLN A 74 0.85 5.81 4.22
N GLY A 75 1.65 6.71 3.64
CA GLY A 75 2.83 6.40 2.84
C GLY A 75 2.57 6.59 1.36
N PHE A 76 3.15 7.63 0.75
CA PHE A 76 3.00 7.91 -0.68
C PHE A 76 4.22 7.45 -1.50
N GLY A 77 4.70 6.25 -1.18
CA GLY A 77 5.79 5.59 -1.90
C GLY A 77 5.32 4.90 -3.17
N ASN A 78 6.12 3.94 -3.66
CA ASN A 78 5.75 3.15 -4.82
C ASN A 78 4.44 2.40 -4.59
N VAL A 79 4.31 1.71 -3.46
CA VAL A 79 3.14 0.88 -3.17
C VAL A 79 1.90 1.74 -2.95
N GLY A 80 1.96 2.78 -2.10
CA GLY A 80 0.84 3.67 -1.81
C GLY A 80 0.33 4.42 -3.02
N LEU A 81 1.23 4.92 -3.89
CA LEU A 81 0.85 5.56 -5.16
C LEU A 81 0.05 4.61 -6.06
N HIS A 82 0.43 3.34 -6.11
CA HIS A 82 -0.22 2.37 -6.96
C HIS A 82 -1.49 1.80 -6.31
N SER A 83 -1.52 1.58 -4.99
CA SER A 83 -2.74 1.25 -4.25
C SER A 83 -3.81 2.32 -4.45
N MET A 84 -3.43 3.60 -4.35
CA MET A 84 -4.31 4.73 -4.68
C MET A 84 -4.81 4.65 -6.13
N ARG A 85 -3.96 4.26 -7.09
CA ARG A 85 -4.34 4.08 -8.50
C ARG A 85 -5.42 3.03 -8.69
N TYR A 86 -5.29 1.88 -8.02
CA TYR A 86 -6.25 0.79 -8.18
C TYR A 86 -7.59 1.13 -7.54
N LEU A 87 -7.59 1.65 -6.31
CA LEU A 87 -8.81 2.06 -5.63
C LEU A 87 -9.55 3.16 -6.39
N HIS A 88 -8.82 4.18 -6.85
CA HIS A 88 -9.39 5.24 -7.67
C HIS A 88 -9.94 4.72 -9.01
N ARG A 89 -9.30 3.71 -9.62
CA ARG A 89 -9.80 3.07 -10.85
C ARG A 89 -11.10 2.30 -10.61
N PHE A 90 -11.33 1.79 -9.40
CA PHE A 90 -12.55 1.09 -9.03
C PHE A 90 -13.64 2.01 -8.48
N GLY A 91 -13.41 3.33 -8.41
CA GLY A 91 -14.42 4.31 -7.99
C GLY A 91 -14.34 4.74 -6.53
N ALA A 92 -13.38 4.24 -5.75
CA ALA A 92 -13.15 4.70 -4.39
C ALA A 92 -12.46 6.08 -4.39
N LYS A 93 -12.74 6.90 -3.38
CA LYS A 93 -12.25 8.27 -3.26
C LYS A 93 -11.12 8.36 -2.24
N CYS A 94 -9.94 8.82 -2.68
CA CYS A 94 -8.85 9.11 -1.76
C CYS A 94 -9.10 10.45 -1.07
N VAL A 95 -9.30 10.48 0.24
CA VAL A 95 -9.58 11.74 0.96
C VAL A 95 -8.41 12.27 1.75
N ALA A 96 -7.39 11.45 1.99
CA ALA A 96 -6.18 11.90 2.68
C ALA A 96 -4.95 11.08 2.24
N VAL A 97 -3.81 11.75 2.18
CA VAL A 97 -2.49 11.14 1.93
C VAL A 97 -1.51 11.68 2.96
N GLY A 98 -0.73 10.79 3.58
CA GLY A 98 0.24 11.16 4.60
C GLY A 98 1.61 10.52 4.38
N GLU A 99 2.66 11.22 4.80
CA GLU A 99 4.00 10.68 5.01
C GLU A 99 4.47 11.04 6.43
N SER A 100 5.71 10.70 6.77
CA SER A 100 6.30 10.89 8.10
C SER A 100 6.17 12.33 8.61
N ASP A 101 6.39 13.30 7.72
CA ASP A 101 6.55 14.71 8.10
C ASP A 101 5.30 15.55 7.86
N TRP A 102 4.34 15.04 7.09
CA TRP A 102 3.19 15.82 6.66
C TRP A 102 2.01 14.95 6.25
N SER A 103 0.83 15.55 6.23
CA SER A 103 -0.39 14.93 5.73
C SER A 103 -1.24 15.98 5.02
N ILE A 104 -1.93 15.56 3.98
CA ILE A 104 -2.89 16.38 3.25
C ILE A 104 -4.25 15.74 3.31
N TRP A 105 -5.28 16.57 3.39
CA TRP A 105 -6.67 16.14 3.47
C TRP A 105 -7.53 16.92 2.48
N TYR A 106 -8.42 16.21 1.80
CA TYR A 106 -9.37 16.78 0.88
C TYR A 106 -10.61 15.88 0.76
N PRO A 107 -11.75 16.25 1.38
CA PRO A 107 -12.95 15.41 1.42
C PRO A 107 -13.59 15.19 0.04
N ASN A 108 -13.32 16.09 -0.92
CA ASN A 108 -13.85 15.98 -2.27
C ASN A 108 -13.08 14.98 -3.15
N GLY A 109 -11.96 14.44 -2.68
CA GLY A 109 -11.19 13.41 -3.39
C GLY A 109 -9.95 13.95 -4.08
N ILE A 110 -8.81 13.34 -3.77
CA ILE A 110 -7.50 13.69 -4.32
C ILE A 110 -7.28 12.86 -5.58
N ASP A 111 -7.07 13.53 -6.72
CA ASP A 111 -6.72 12.85 -7.96
C ASP A 111 -5.26 12.40 -7.93
N ARG A 112 -5.04 11.12 -8.22
CA ARG A 112 -3.70 10.52 -8.19
C ARG A 112 -2.77 11.08 -9.27
N LYS A 113 -3.26 11.37 -10.48
CA LYS A 113 -2.40 11.87 -11.57
C LYS A 113 -1.87 13.25 -11.22
N GLU A 114 -2.75 14.13 -10.75
CA GLU A 114 -2.38 15.47 -10.31
C GLU A 114 -1.40 15.43 -9.14
N LEU A 115 -1.67 14.61 -8.13
CA LEU A 115 -0.79 14.48 -6.97
C LEU A 115 0.58 13.88 -7.34
N GLY A 116 0.60 12.88 -8.23
CA GLY A 116 1.82 12.28 -8.73
C GLY A 116 2.66 13.26 -9.56
N HIS A 117 2.03 14.05 -10.43
CA HIS A 117 2.74 15.10 -11.20
C HIS A 117 3.30 16.18 -10.28
N PHE A 118 2.53 16.61 -9.28
CA PHE A 118 2.99 17.58 -8.30
C PHE A 118 4.20 17.05 -7.50
N LYS A 119 4.15 15.80 -7.03
CA LYS A 119 5.28 15.15 -6.35
C LYS A 119 6.53 15.08 -7.24
N LEU A 120 6.37 14.75 -8.53
CA LEU A 120 7.48 14.70 -9.47
C LEU A 120 8.12 16.08 -9.71
N GLN A 121 7.31 17.15 -9.71
CA GLN A 121 7.80 18.52 -9.94
C GLN A 121 8.43 19.14 -8.69
N HIS A 122 7.86 18.91 -7.52
CA HIS A 122 8.24 19.61 -6.28
C HIS A 122 8.98 18.71 -5.27
N SER A 123 9.16 17.43 -5.57
CA SER A 123 9.72 16.41 -4.65
C SER A 123 8.99 16.27 -3.31
N SER A 124 7.82 16.91 -3.18
CA SER A 124 6.95 16.89 -2.00
C SER A 124 5.52 17.11 -2.46
N ILE A 125 4.54 16.75 -1.62
CA ILE A 125 3.13 17.06 -1.86
C ILE A 125 2.56 18.10 -0.88
N LEU A 126 3.41 18.64 -0.01
CA LEU A 126 3.09 19.86 0.74
C LEU A 126 2.87 21.02 -0.23
N GLY A 127 1.79 21.76 -0.04
CA GLY A 127 1.41 22.87 -0.91
C GLY A 127 0.60 22.46 -2.15
N PHE A 128 0.12 21.22 -2.21
CA PHE A 128 -0.84 20.80 -3.23
C PHE A 128 -2.12 21.65 -3.12
N LEU A 129 -2.34 22.55 -4.09
CA LEU A 129 -3.36 23.61 -4.07
C LEU A 129 -4.79 23.13 -3.75
N LYS A 130 -5.13 21.89 -4.10
CA LYS A 130 -6.47 21.33 -3.90
C LYS A 130 -6.67 20.70 -2.53
N ALA A 131 -5.62 20.43 -1.76
CA ALA A 131 -5.73 19.78 -0.46
C ALA A 131 -5.20 20.69 0.66
N SER A 132 -5.85 20.65 1.81
CA SER A 132 -5.36 21.38 2.99
C SER A 132 -4.38 20.52 3.78
N PRO A 133 -3.36 21.12 4.41
CA PRO A 133 -2.50 20.39 5.33
C PRO A 133 -3.34 19.90 6.52
N TYR A 134 -3.26 18.61 6.82
CA TYR A 134 -3.91 18.00 7.96
C TYR A 134 -2.98 18.02 9.17
N LYS A 135 -3.46 18.58 10.29
CA LYS A 135 -2.72 18.59 11.56
C LYS A 135 -3.19 17.42 12.42
N GLY A 136 -2.27 16.52 12.75
CA GLY A 136 -2.54 15.33 13.56
C GLY A 136 -2.21 14.04 12.81
N SER A 137 -2.51 12.90 13.43
CA SER A 137 -2.31 11.60 12.79
C SER A 137 -3.39 11.37 11.74
N ILE A 138 -2.98 11.10 10.50
CA ILE A 138 -3.89 10.82 9.39
C ILE A 138 -4.78 9.60 9.64
N MET A 139 -4.32 8.68 10.50
CA MET A 139 -5.06 7.48 10.92
C MET A 139 -6.30 7.81 11.77
N GLU A 140 -6.39 9.03 12.33
CA GLU A 140 -7.51 9.46 13.16
C GLU A 140 -8.56 10.26 12.37
N ALA A 141 -8.26 10.60 11.11
CA ALA A 141 -9.14 11.40 10.26
C ALA A 141 -10.48 10.69 10.01
N GLY A 142 -10.47 9.35 10.00
CA GLY A 142 -11.64 8.49 9.92
C GLY A 142 -12.22 8.39 8.52
N CYS A 143 -12.13 7.20 7.92
CA CYS A 143 -12.62 6.84 6.60
C CYS A 143 -13.16 5.40 6.60
N ASP A 144 -13.57 4.89 5.45
CA ASP A 144 -13.97 3.48 5.34
C ASP A 144 -12.74 2.56 5.34
N ILE A 145 -11.62 3.03 4.77
CA ILE A 145 -10.44 2.21 4.47
C ILE A 145 -9.15 2.97 4.81
N LEU A 146 -8.31 2.39 5.68
CA LEU A 146 -6.95 2.85 5.92
C LEU A 146 -5.94 1.94 5.22
N ILE A 147 -5.10 2.51 4.36
CA ILE A 147 -3.97 1.81 3.74
C ILE A 147 -2.70 2.15 4.53
N ALA A 148 -2.16 1.17 5.25
CA ALA A 148 -0.92 1.30 6.00
C ALA A 148 0.28 0.87 5.15
N ASP A 149 1.00 1.83 4.57
CA ASP A 149 2.13 1.66 3.64
C ASP A 149 3.35 2.52 4.02
N ALA A 150 3.65 2.63 5.31
CA ALA A 150 4.80 3.41 5.79
C ALA A 150 6.01 2.51 6.10
N SER A 151 6.09 2.00 7.32
CA SER A 151 7.14 1.11 7.79
C SER A 151 6.58 0.06 8.75
N GLU A 152 7.43 -0.85 9.18
CA GLU A 152 7.08 -1.80 10.24
C GLU A 152 6.76 -1.06 11.55
N LYS A 153 5.83 -1.59 12.34
CA LYS A 153 5.41 -1.10 13.67
C LYS A 153 5.02 0.39 13.69
N HIS A 154 4.53 0.91 12.57
CA HIS A 154 4.19 2.32 12.41
C HIS A 154 2.78 2.66 12.94
N LEU A 155 1.97 1.66 13.32
CA LEU A 155 0.71 1.90 14.01
C LEU A 155 0.99 1.96 15.53
N PRO A 156 1.01 3.14 16.17
CA PRO A 156 1.29 3.22 17.59
C PRO A 156 0.06 2.80 18.39
N ILE A 157 0.28 2.03 19.46
CA ILE A 157 -0.76 1.59 20.40
C ILE A 157 -1.54 2.79 20.95
N SER A 158 -0.88 3.94 21.15
CA SER A 158 -1.51 5.17 21.68
C SER A 158 -2.62 5.75 20.81
N ASN A 159 -2.53 5.59 19.48
CA ASN A 159 -3.47 6.17 18.53
C ASN A 159 -4.49 5.14 18.02
N THR A 160 -4.19 3.85 18.20
CA THR A 160 -5.02 2.72 17.77
C THR A 160 -6.47 2.81 18.27
N PRO A 161 -6.77 3.22 19.52
CA PRO A 161 -8.14 3.42 19.99
C PRO A 161 -8.91 4.55 19.29
N ARG A 162 -8.20 5.44 18.57
CA ARG A 162 -8.78 6.61 17.90
C ARG A 162 -8.97 6.42 16.40
N VAL A 163 -8.44 5.31 15.85
CA VAL A 163 -8.69 4.90 14.47
C VAL A 163 -10.19 4.69 14.31
N LYS A 164 -10.79 5.28 13.28
CA LYS A 164 -12.24 5.19 13.02
C LYS A 164 -12.56 4.36 11.78
N ASP A 165 -11.54 3.83 11.13
CA ASP A 165 -11.70 3.09 9.89
C ASP A 165 -12.27 1.69 10.14
N ASP A 166 -13.19 1.27 9.26
CA ASP A 166 -13.82 -0.06 9.32
C ASP A 166 -12.85 -1.16 8.85
N ILE A 167 -12.02 -0.81 7.86
CA ILE A 167 -11.05 -1.73 7.25
C ILE A 167 -9.65 -1.12 7.27
N ILE A 168 -8.69 -1.87 7.79
CA ILE A 168 -7.27 -1.57 7.72
C ILE A 168 -6.62 -2.57 6.78
N THR A 169 -5.89 -2.04 5.80
CA THR A 169 -5.19 -2.83 4.79
C THR A 169 -3.70 -2.67 5.01
N GLU A 170 -3.04 -3.72 5.47
CA GLU A 170 -1.61 -3.70 5.73
C GLU A 170 -0.83 -3.97 4.43
N VAL A 171 -0.20 -2.93 3.89
CA VAL A 171 0.62 -3.07 2.66
C VAL A 171 2.11 -2.92 2.95
N ALA A 172 2.48 -2.25 4.04
CA ALA A 172 3.79 -2.42 4.64
C ALA A 172 3.92 -3.83 5.26
N ASN A 173 5.14 -4.31 5.48
CA ASN A 173 5.36 -5.54 6.23
C ASN A 173 5.22 -5.24 7.73
N GLY A 174 4.29 -5.93 8.41
CA GLY A 174 4.06 -5.78 9.86
C GLY A 174 3.88 -4.33 10.36
N PRO A 175 2.94 -3.53 9.81
CA PRO A 175 2.69 -2.19 10.31
C PRO A 175 2.01 -2.18 11.69
N ALA A 176 1.18 -3.20 12.00
CA ALA A 176 0.60 -3.42 13.31
C ALA A 176 1.49 -4.27 14.22
N THR A 177 1.44 -4.01 15.53
CA THR A 177 1.97 -4.94 16.55
C THR A 177 0.85 -5.85 17.04
N PRO A 178 1.16 -6.99 17.68
CA PRO A 178 0.13 -7.89 18.22
C PRO A 178 -0.83 -7.22 19.21
N ASP A 179 -0.38 -6.19 19.93
CA ASP A 179 -1.24 -5.44 20.85
C ASP A 179 -2.17 -4.46 20.11
N VAL A 180 -1.72 -3.92 18.97
CA VAL A 180 -2.57 -3.13 18.07
C VAL A 180 -3.66 -4.01 17.46
N ASP A 181 -3.31 -5.22 17.02
CA ASP A 181 -4.28 -6.18 16.46
C ASP A 181 -5.37 -6.56 17.46
N LYS A 182 -5.02 -6.75 18.74
CA LYS A 182 -6.02 -7.01 19.80
C LYS A 182 -7.04 -5.88 19.90
N ILE A 183 -6.57 -4.63 19.88
CA ILE A 183 -7.45 -3.46 19.96
C ILE A 183 -8.36 -3.38 18.73
N PHE A 184 -7.83 -3.66 17.53
CA PHE A 184 -8.66 -3.68 16.32
C PHE A 184 -9.72 -4.78 16.38
N LEU A 185 -9.36 -5.97 16.85
CA LEU A 185 -10.27 -7.09 17.02
C LEU A 185 -11.39 -6.77 18.03
N GLU A 186 -11.05 -6.22 19.20
CA GLU A 186 -12.02 -5.80 20.22
C GLU A 186 -13.00 -4.73 19.70
N ARG A 187 -12.56 -3.92 18.73
CA ARG A 187 -13.34 -2.83 18.14
C ARG A 187 -14.08 -3.24 16.86
N ASN A 188 -14.05 -4.52 16.47
CA ASN A 188 -14.60 -5.04 15.22
C ASN A 188 -14.04 -4.33 13.96
N ILE A 189 -12.80 -3.85 14.02
CA ILE A 189 -12.09 -3.29 12.87
C ILE A 189 -11.43 -4.45 12.13
N THR A 190 -11.69 -4.56 10.83
CA THR A 190 -11.13 -5.65 10.03
C THR A 190 -9.75 -5.31 9.52
N VAL A 191 -8.78 -6.16 9.86
CA VAL A 191 -7.41 -6.06 9.35
C VAL A 191 -7.22 -7.07 8.22
N ILE A 192 -6.92 -6.58 7.02
CA ILE A 192 -6.44 -7.42 5.92
C ILE A 192 -4.91 -7.51 6.04
N PRO A 193 -4.36 -8.70 6.33
CA PRO A 193 -2.97 -8.82 6.77
C PRO A 193 -1.97 -8.65 5.63
N HIS A 194 -0.80 -8.09 5.96
CA HIS A 194 0.29 -7.88 5.02
C HIS A 194 0.77 -9.18 4.40
N LEU A 195 0.77 -10.27 5.18
CA LEU A 195 1.17 -11.59 4.72
C LEU A 195 0.34 -12.03 3.52
N TYR A 196 -0.92 -11.60 3.39
CA TYR A 196 -1.77 -11.92 2.25
C TYR A 196 -1.64 -10.90 1.10
N LEU A 197 -1.61 -9.61 1.43
CA LEU A 197 -1.60 -8.54 0.42
C LEU A 197 -0.26 -8.43 -0.31
N ASN A 198 0.85 -8.69 0.38
CA ASN A 198 2.20 -8.56 -0.16
C ASN A 198 2.72 -9.84 -0.85
N VAL A 199 2.00 -10.97 -0.77
CA VAL A 199 2.45 -12.26 -1.36
C VAL A 199 2.82 -12.11 -2.82
N ARG A 200 2.08 -11.28 -3.58
CA ARG A 200 2.31 -11.15 -5.02
C ARG A 200 3.70 -10.63 -5.39
N ARG A 201 4.36 -9.86 -4.53
CA ARG A 201 5.76 -9.46 -4.76
C ARG A 201 6.69 -10.67 -4.72
N VAL A 202 6.43 -11.58 -3.79
CA VAL A 202 7.16 -12.85 -3.67
C VAL A 202 6.77 -13.79 -4.82
N THR A 203 5.48 -13.84 -5.21
CA THR A 203 5.03 -14.62 -6.37
C THR A 203 5.69 -14.14 -7.66
N GLY A 204 5.77 -12.82 -7.89
CA GLY A 204 6.48 -12.26 -9.05
C GLY A 204 7.95 -12.64 -9.06
N SER A 205 8.60 -12.54 -7.90
CA SER A 205 10.00 -12.97 -7.71
C SER A 205 10.21 -14.47 -7.90
N TYR A 206 9.19 -15.29 -7.66
CA TYR A 206 9.24 -16.75 -7.86
C TYR A 206 9.07 -17.14 -9.32
N ILE A 207 8.29 -16.36 -10.09
CA ILE A 207 8.11 -16.59 -11.53
C ILE A 207 9.33 -16.09 -12.32
N GLU A 208 10.00 -15.03 -11.84
CA GLU A 208 11.29 -14.55 -12.36
C GLU A 208 12.43 -15.55 -12.09
#